data_AF-A0A9D8UUP3-F1
#
_entry.id   AF-A0A9D8UUP3-F1
#
_cell.length_a   1.000
_cell.length_b   1.000
_cell.length_c   1.000
_cell.angle_alpha   90.00
_cell.angle_beta   90.00
_cell.angle_gamma   90.00
#
_symmetry.space_group_name_H-M   'P 1'
#
loop_
_entity.id
_entity.type
_entity.pdbx_description
1 polymer ?
#
loop_
_entity_poly.entity_id
_entity_poly.type
_entity_poly.pdbx_seq_one_letter_code
_entity_poly.pdbx_strand_id
1 'polypeptide(L)'
;MAASANWKRLCALAPVLAIAAGCVSASLEDAVPGARNTGSYPNLNIPTRAETEQLTDEEASARLAALRDQRASQKALPTTASNEAERLKKLRRSHAEDTLKEIEN
;
A
#
# COMPACT_ATOMS: atom_id res chain seq x y z
N MET A 1 37.16 -27.34 26.93
CA MET A 1 36.24 -28.38 26.41
C MET A 1 34.82 -27.93 26.73
N ALA A 2 33.99 -27.80 25.68
CA ALA A 2 32.52 -27.70 25.64
C ALA A 2 31.85 -26.69 26.60
N ALA A 3 31.32 -25.53 26.19
CA ALA A 3 30.35 -25.28 25.11
C ALA A 3 29.12 -26.20 25.15
N SER A 4 28.13 -25.88 25.99
CA SER A 4 26.71 -26.23 25.73
C SER A 4 25.80 -25.67 26.82
N ALA A 5 24.95 -24.69 26.48
CA ALA A 5 23.59 -24.54 27.06
C ALA A 5 22.84 -23.27 26.56
N ASN A 6 23.39 -22.50 25.61
CA ASN A 6 22.64 -21.39 24.98
C ASN A 6 22.02 -21.77 23.63
N TRP A 7 21.71 -23.05 23.42
CA TRP A 7 21.09 -23.57 22.18
C TRP A 7 19.60 -23.23 22.08
N LYS A 8 18.88 -23.06 23.19
CA LYS A 8 17.41 -22.88 23.15
C LYS A 8 16.95 -21.43 22.95
N ARG A 9 17.87 -20.46 22.91
CA ARG A 9 17.54 -19.03 22.73
C ARG A 9 17.83 -18.49 21.33
N LEU A 10 18.38 -19.31 20.44
CA LEU A 10 18.75 -18.90 19.08
C LEU A 10 17.68 -19.18 18.00
N CYS A 11 16.57 -19.86 18.32
CA CYS A 11 15.58 -20.29 17.33
C CYS A 11 14.21 -19.58 17.37
N ALA A 12 14.01 -18.58 18.23
CA ALA A 12 12.71 -17.90 18.36
C ALA A 12 12.67 -16.48 17.76
N LEU A 13 13.64 -16.12 16.92
CA LEU A 13 13.75 -14.80 16.27
C LEU A 13 13.60 -14.85 14.74
N ALA A 14 12.98 -15.89 14.19
CA ALA A 14 12.92 -16.09 12.75
C ALA A 14 11.55 -16.55 12.21
N PRO A 15 10.46 -15.77 12.44
CA PRO A 15 9.54 -15.65 11.31
C PRO A 15 8.95 -14.25 11.09
N VAL A 16 9.53 -13.17 11.65
CA VAL A 16 8.96 -11.81 11.45
C VAL A 16 9.53 -11.08 10.22
N LEU A 17 10.62 -11.57 9.63
CA LEU A 17 11.24 -10.95 8.44
C LEU A 17 10.72 -11.54 7.12
N ALA A 18 9.40 -11.72 6.99
CA ALA A 18 8.79 -12.29 5.78
C ALA A 18 7.46 -11.63 5.38
N ILE A 19 7.28 -10.32 5.60
CA ILE A 19 6.10 -9.58 5.11
C ILE A 19 6.49 -8.39 4.19
N ALA A 20 7.77 -8.19 3.92
CA ALA A 20 8.23 -7.15 2.96
C ALA A 20 8.25 -7.62 1.49
N ALA A 21 7.56 -8.70 1.14
CA ALA A 21 7.49 -9.23 -0.24
C ALA A 21 6.18 -8.87 -0.96
N GLY A 22 5.50 -7.79 -0.54
CA GLY A 22 4.19 -7.40 -1.08
C GLY A 22 4.20 -6.30 -2.15
N CYS A 23 5.34 -5.65 -2.43
CA CYS A 23 5.46 -4.80 -3.61
C CYS A 23 5.77 -5.69 -4.82
N VAL A 24 4.78 -6.46 -5.28
CA VAL A 24 4.84 -6.98 -6.64
C VAL A 24 4.67 -5.76 -7.55
N SER A 25 5.74 -5.39 -8.26
CA SER A 25 5.59 -4.51 -9.41
C SER A 25 4.81 -5.30 -10.45
N ALA A 26 3.49 -5.06 -10.52
CA ALA A 26 2.78 -5.34 -11.75
C ALA A 26 3.39 -4.42 -12.82
N SER A 27 4.14 -5.01 -13.75
CA SER A 27 4.60 -4.30 -14.93
C SER A 27 3.38 -3.97 -15.80
N LEU A 28 3.49 -3.00 -16.71
CA LEU A 28 2.39 -2.63 -17.61
C LEU A 28 1.91 -3.83 -18.47
N GLU A 29 2.78 -4.82 -18.63
CA GLU A 29 2.57 -6.12 -19.27
C GLU A 29 1.64 -7.06 -18.49
N ASP A 30 1.49 -6.84 -17.17
CA ASP A 30 0.62 -7.59 -16.25
C ASP A 30 -0.71 -6.86 -15.98
N ALA A 31 -0.81 -5.59 -16.40
CA ALA A 31 -2.10 -4.93 -16.49
C ALA A 31 -2.95 -5.69 -17.51
N VAL A 32 -4.21 -5.98 -17.12
CA VAL A 32 -5.38 -6.43 -17.91
C VAL A 32 -5.16 -6.45 -19.42
N PRO A 33 -5.64 -7.44 -20.20
CA PRO A 33 -5.61 -7.41 -21.66
C PRO A 33 -6.38 -6.18 -22.21
N GLY A 34 -5.73 -5.02 -22.17
CA GLY A 34 -6.16 -3.77 -22.76
C GLY A 34 -5.67 -3.72 -24.20
N ALA A 35 -5.56 -2.50 -24.75
CA ALA A 35 -5.13 -2.27 -26.12
C ALA A 35 -3.69 -2.78 -26.36
N ARG A 36 -3.57 -4.09 -26.60
CA ARG A 36 -2.36 -4.71 -27.13
C ARG A 36 -2.18 -4.16 -28.53
N ASN A 37 -1.01 -3.61 -28.82
CA ASN A 37 -0.64 -3.26 -30.18
C ASN A 37 -0.40 -4.57 -30.95
N THR A 38 -1.49 -5.20 -31.39
CA THR A 38 -1.50 -6.46 -32.15
C THR A 38 -1.18 -6.23 -33.63
N GLY A 39 -0.82 -5.01 -34.03
CA GLY A 39 -0.79 -4.59 -35.43
C GLY A 39 -2.18 -4.55 -36.08
N SER A 40 -3.25 -4.81 -35.33
CA SER A 40 -4.64 -4.77 -35.78
C SER A 40 -5.41 -3.76 -34.96
N TYR A 41 -6.09 -2.83 -35.62
CA TYR A 41 -6.97 -1.89 -34.92
C TYR A 41 -8.20 -2.63 -34.41
N PRO A 42 -8.67 -2.33 -33.19
CA PRO A 42 -9.96 -2.84 -32.73
C PRO A 42 -11.04 -2.32 -33.68
N ASN A 43 -11.94 -3.22 -34.09
CA ASN A 43 -13.06 -2.84 -34.93
C ASN A 43 -14.00 -1.92 -34.14
N LEU A 44 -13.97 -0.62 -34.45
CA LEU A 44 -14.74 0.42 -33.76
C LEU A 44 -16.25 0.28 -33.95
N ASN A 45 -16.70 -0.55 -34.90
CA ASN A 45 -18.12 -0.84 -35.12
C ASN A 45 -18.66 -1.90 -34.14
N ILE A 46 -17.80 -2.53 -33.33
CA ILE A 46 -18.21 -3.50 -32.31
C ILE A 46 -18.18 -2.78 -30.96
N PRO A 47 -19.32 -2.71 -30.23
CA PRO A 47 -19.32 -2.11 -28.91
C PRO A 47 -18.42 -2.91 -27.98
N THR A 48 -17.60 -2.20 -27.21
CA THR A 48 -16.78 -2.81 -26.15
C THR A 48 -17.72 -3.43 -25.11
N ARG A 49 -17.41 -4.65 -24.70
CA ARG A 49 -18.13 -5.32 -23.60
C ARG A 49 -17.33 -5.13 -22.32
N ALA A 50 -18.01 -4.82 -21.23
CA ALA A 50 -17.37 -4.84 -19.92
C ALA A 50 -17.00 -6.28 -19.56
N GLU A 51 -15.79 -6.49 -19.06
CA GLU A 51 -15.31 -7.80 -18.59
C GLU A 51 -16.07 -8.28 -17.35
N THR A 52 -16.73 -7.37 -16.63
CA THR A 52 -17.58 -7.64 -15.48
C THR A 52 -18.89 -6.86 -15.57
N GLU A 53 -19.93 -7.33 -14.90
CA GLU A 53 -21.17 -6.58 -14.74
C GLU A 53 -20.88 -5.21 -14.08
N GLN A 54 -21.44 -4.16 -14.67
CA GLN A 54 -21.32 -2.82 -14.11
C GLN A 54 -22.26 -2.70 -12.91
N LEU A 55 -21.82 -1.98 -11.88
CA LEU A 55 -22.68 -1.71 -10.72
C LEU A 55 -23.90 -0.91 -11.15
N THR A 56 -25.08 -1.26 -10.62
CA THR A 56 -26.25 -0.41 -10.76
C THR A 56 -26.08 0.87 -9.92
N ASP A 57 -26.87 1.90 -10.23
CA ASP A 57 -26.81 3.17 -9.49
C ASP A 57 -27.12 2.97 -8.00
N GLU A 58 -28.06 2.06 -7.70
CA GLU A 58 -28.43 1.68 -6.34
C GLU A 58 -27.26 1.00 -5.62
N GLU A 59 -26.62 0.02 -6.25
CA GLU A 59 -25.48 -0.69 -5.68
C GLU A 59 -24.29 0.25 -5.45
N ALA A 60 -24.03 1.15 -6.39
CA ALA A 60 -22.98 2.16 -6.26
C ALA A 60 -23.25 3.07 -5.06
N SER A 61 -24.49 3.56 -4.90
CA SER A 61 -24.87 4.41 -3.78
C SER A 61 -24.74 3.69 -2.43
N ALA A 62 -25.14 2.42 -2.36
CA ALA A 62 -25.06 1.60 -1.16
C ALA A 62 -23.60 1.33 -0.76
N ARG A 63 -22.75 0.96 -1.72
CA ARG A 63 -21.31 0.77 -1.47
C ARG A 63 -20.63 2.06 -1.04
N LEU A 64 -20.99 3.19 -1.63
CA LEU A 64 -20.47 4.49 -1.23
C LEU A 64 -20.92 4.89 0.19
N ALA A 65 -22.15 4.58 0.59
CA ALA A 65 -22.62 4.79 1.96
C ALA A 65 -21.81 3.94 2.96
N ALA A 66 -21.65 2.65 2.69
CA ALA A 66 -20.84 1.75 3.53
C ALA A 66 -19.39 2.23 3.70
N LEU A 67 -18.75 2.71 2.62
CA LEU A 67 -17.40 3.28 2.69
C LEU A 67 -17.33 4.56 3.52
N ARG A 68 -18.37 5.40 3.48
CA ARG A 68 -18.44 6.62 4.31
C ARG A 68 -18.56 6.26 5.78
N ASP A 69 -19.39 5.29 6.12
CA ASP A 69 -19.57 4.83 7.50
C ASP A 69 -18.28 4.21 8.05
N GLN A 70 -17.60 3.39 7.24
CA GLN A 70 -16.31 2.82 7.61
C GLN A 70 -15.23 3.90 7.80
N ARG A 71 -15.23 4.96 6.97
CA ARG A 71 -14.32 6.09 7.15
C ARG A 71 -14.63 6.87 8.43
N ALA A 72 -15.91 7.06 8.74
CA ALA A 72 -16.34 7.75 9.95
C ALA A 72 -15.93 6.96 11.20
N SER A 73 -16.09 5.63 11.20
CA SER A 73 -15.66 4.78 12.31
C SER A 73 -14.15 4.77 12.48
N GLN A 74 -13.36 4.74 11.40
CA GLN A 74 -11.89 4.87 11.47
C GLN A 74 -11.43 6.21 12.07
N LYS A 75 -12.12 7.31 11.75
CA LYS A 75 -11.80 8.64 12.29
C LYS A 75 -12.05 8.74 13.81
N ALA A 76 -12.97 7.93 14.33
CA ALA A 76 -13.34 7.93 15.75
C ALA A 76 -12.38 7.12 16.64
N LEU A 77 -11.49 6.28 16.08
CA LEU A 77 -10.44 5.64 16.86
C LEU A 77 -9.36 6.68 17.21
N PRO A 78 -8.83 6.70 18.45
CA PRO A 78 -7.67 7.50 18.79
C PRO A 78 -6.47 6.99 17.98
N THR A 79 -6.16 7.67 16.88
CA THR A 79 -5.09 7.25 15.99
C THR A 79 -3.74 7.77 16.48
N THR A 80 -2.79 6.86 16.69
CA THR A 80 -1.36 7.19 16.71
C THR A 80 -0.93 7.92 15.43
N ALA A 81 -1.70 7.76 14.35
CA ALA A 81 -1.52 8.45 13.07
C ALA A 81 -1.58 9.99 13.16
N SER A 82 -2.41 10.59 14.03
CA SER A 82 -2.42 12.06 14.18
C SER A 82 -1.13 12.56 14.84
N ASN A 83 -0.64 11.84 15.86
CA ASN A 83 0.64 12.14 16.49
C ASN A 83 1.83 11.89 15.54
N GLU A 84 1.75 10.83 14.73
CA GLU A 84 2.76 10.52 13.72
C GLU A 84 2.77 11.57 12.59
N ALA A 85 1.62 12.05 12.14
CA ALA A 85 1.55 13.12 11.16
C ALA A 85 2.20 14.42 11.65
N GLU A 86 1.98 14.79 12.93
CA GLU A 86 2.67 15.92 13.54
C GLU A 86 4.18 15.69 13.69
N ARG A 87 4.59 14.47 14.09
CA ARG A 87 6.00 14.08 14.18
C ARG A 87 6.69 14.16 12.82
N LEU A 88 6.07 13.62 11.77
CA LEU A 88 6.57 13.70 10.39
C LEU A 88 6.65 15.15 9.89
N LYS A 89 5.69 16.00 10.27
CA LYS A 89 5.72 17.43 9.91
C LYS A 89 6.84 18.19 10.61
N LYS A 90 7.14 17.86 11.87
CA LYS A 90 8.31 18.37 12.60
C LYS A 90 9.60 17.89 11.97
N LEU A 91 9.71 16.58 11.71
CA LEU A 91 10.87 15.97 11.05
C LEU A 91 11.17 16.64 9.70
N ARG A 92 10.16 16.84 8.85
CA ARG A 92 10.33 17.53 7.55
C ARG A 92 10.90 18.94 7.71
N ARG A 93 10.58 19.65 8.80
CA ARG A 93 11.04 21.02 9.03
C ARG A 93 12.49 21.03 9.54
N SER A 94 12.82 20.18 10.51
CA SER A 94 14.15 20.21 11.13
C SER A 94 15.22 19.44 10.37
N HIS A 95 14.84 18.46 9.53
CA HIS A 95 15.80 17.53 8.93
C HIS A 95 16.90 18.24 8.13
N ALA A 96 16.56 19.26 7.33
CA ALA A 96 17.56 19.98 6.54
C ALA A 96 18.56 20.74 7.42
N GLU A 97 18.09 21.34 8.51
CA GLU A 97 18.90 22.09 9.47
C GLU A 97 19.81 21.15 10.27
N ASP A 98 19.29 19.98 10.66
CA ASP A 98 20.05 18.95 11.35
C ASP A 98 21.13 18.35 10.45
N THR A 99 20.84 18.11 9.16
CA THR A 99 21.84 17.66 8.17
C THR A 99 22.94 18.69 7.96
N LEU A 100 22.62 19.98 7.89
CA LEU A 100 23.63 21.03 7.72
C LEU A 100 24.58 21.11 8.92
N LYS A 101 24.08 21.02 10.15
CA LYS A 101 24.92 20.98 11.36
C LYS A 101 25.88 19.79 11.37
N GLU A 102 25.45 18.64 10.85
CA GLU A 102 26.30 17.45 10.77
C GLU A 102 27.42 17.60 9.72
N ILE A 103 27.19 18.38 8.67
CA ILE A 103 28.20 18.70 7.64
C ILE A 103 29.22 19.74 8.16
N GLU A 104 28.77 20.66 9.03
CA GLU A 104 29.60 21.73 9.58
C GLU A 104 30.48 21.30 10.76
N ASN A 105 30.22 20.12 11.34
CA ASN A 105 31.07 19.48 12.35
C ASN A 105 32.32 18.83 11.73
#